data_AF-A0A0H3ZZQ2-F1
#
_entry.id   AF-A0A0H3ZZQ2-F1
#
_cell.length_a   1.000
_cell.length_b   1.000
_cell.length_c   1.000
_cell.angle_alpha   90.00
_cell.angle_beta   90.00
_cell.angle_gamma   90.00
#
_symmetry.space_group_name_H-M   'P 1'
#
loop_
_entity.id
_entity.type
_entity.pdbx_description
1 polymer ?
#
loop_
_entity_poly.entity_id
_entity_poly.type
_entity_poly.pdbx_seq_one_letter_code
_entity_poly.pdbx_strand_id
1 'polypeptide(L)'
;MLTLTGQLIHSFKSPKGETKDGREYGGDYKIQVLGQLDLPNGESKRDLITLTAHEIAHYEQYQGKEISVPVGVFVNGKSASFFIPKGSKPKAVTH
;
A
#
# COMPACT_ATOMS: atom_id res chain seq x y z
N MET A 1 -6.81 6.27 -13.22
CA MET A 1 -5.78 6.02 -12.18
C MET A 1 -6.51 5.95 -10.86
N LEU A 2 -6.32 4.89 -10.08
CA LEU A 2 -6.99 4.73 -8.79
C LEU A 2 -6.13 5.43 -7.74
N THR A 3 -6.72 6.30 -6.94
CA THR A 3 -6.01 7.01 -5.87
C THR A 3 -6.48 6.46 -4.54
N LEU A 4 -5.55 5.98 -3.73
CA LEU A 4 -5.83 5.53 -2.38
C LEU A 4 -5.45 6.64 -1.42
N THR A 5 -6.46 7.11 -0.68
CA THR A 5 -6.27 8.08 0.40
C THR A 5 -6.50 7.36 1.73
N GLY A 6 -5.58 7.54 2.67
CA GLY A 6 -5.69 6.95 3.99
C GLY A 6 -4.47 7.23 4.84
N GLN A 7 -4.49 6.73 6.08
CA GLN A 7 -3.39 6.95 7.01
C GLN A 7 -2.28 5.94 6.79
N LEU A 8 -1.05 6.40 6.58
CA LEU A 8 0.11 5.51 6.52
C LEU A 8 0.40 4.97 7.92
N ILE A 9 0.14 3.69 8.14
CA ILE A 9 0.34 3.05 9.45
C ILE A 9 1.78 2.59 9.61
N HIS A 10 2.30 1.92 8.58
CA HIS A 10 3.62 1.29 8.67
C HIS A 10 4.26 1.11 7.30
N SER A 11 5.57 1.00 7.28
CA SER A 11 6.37 0.85 6.09
C SER A 11 7.53 -0.10 6.41
N PHE A 12 7.60 -1.24 5.72
CA PHE A 12 8.55 -2.31 6.02
C PHE A 12 9.04 -3.00 4.74
N LYS A 13 10.17 -3.72 4.85
CA LYS A 13 10.67 -4.58 3.77
C LYS A 13 10.21 -6.00 4.02
N SER A 14 9.56 -6.61 3.03
CA SER A 14 9.14 -8.02 3.14
C SER A 14 10.38 -8.90 3.30
N PRO A 15 10.36 -9.90 4.20
CA PRO A 15 11.47 -10.83 4.33
C PRO A 15 11.72 -11.53 2.99
N LYS A 16 13.00 -11.72 2.67
CA LYS A 16 13.42 -12.54 1.53
C LYS A 16 13.42 -14.00 1.96
N GLY A 17 12.85 -14.86 1.15
CA GLY A 17 12.89 -16.30 1.34
C GLY A 17 13.07 -17.01 0.02
N GLU A 18 13.34 -18.31 0.08
CA GLU A 18 13.39 -19.18 -1.08
C GLU A 18 12.28 -20.21 -0.96
N THR A 19 11.49 -20.38 -2.01
CA THR A 19 10.51 -21.45 -2.07
C THR A 19 11.22 -22.80 -2.21
N LYS A 20 10.55 -23.91 -1.87
CA LYS A 20 11.08 -25.27 -2.07
C LYS A 20 11.51 -25.58 -3.52
N ASP A 21 11.07 -24.77 -4.48
CA ASP A 21 11.37 -24.84 -5.91
C ASP A 21 12.60 -24.02 -6.32
N GLY A 22 13.33 -23.43 -5.36
CA GLY A 22 14.50 -22.58 -5.61
C GLY A 22 14.19 -21.16 -6.09
N ARG A 23 12.92 -20.72 -6.00
CA ARG A 23 12.54 -19.34 -6.38
C ARG A 23 12.62 -18.42 -5.18
N GLU A 24 13.43 -17.37 -5.30
CA GLU A 24 13.48 -16.26 -4.34
C GLU A 24 12.15 -15.49 -4.35
N TYR A 25 11.60 -15.21 -3.17
CA TYR A 25 10.41 -14.39 -3.00
C TYR A 25 10.62 -13.32 -1.92
N GLY A 26 9.96 -12.18 -2.09
CA GLY A 26 10.03 -11.07 -1.16
C GLY A 26 11.24 -10.16 -1.39
N GLY A 27 11.60 -9.39 -0.37
CA GLY A 27 12.58 -8.30 -0.50
C GLY A 27 12.01 -7.00 -1.06
N ASP A 28 10.73 -6.98 -1.45
CA ASP A 28 10.03 -5.76 -1.83
C ASP A 28 9.74 -4.86 -0.63
N TYR A 29 9.74 -3.55 -0.87
CA TYR A 29 9.22 -2.60 0.10
C TYR A 29 7.70 -2.63 0.10
N LYS A 30 7.10 -2.60 1.28
CA LYS A 30 5.66 -2.62 1.48
C LYS A 30 5.28 -1.49 2.41
N ILE A 31 4.17 -0.85 2.11
CA ILE A 31 3.55 0.14 3.00
C ILE A 31 2.13 -0.32 3.33
N GLN A 32 1.69 -0.02 4.54
CA GLN A 32 0.35 -0.33 5.01
C GLN A 32 -0.40 0.96 5.22
N VAL A 33 -1.47 1.14 4.44
CA VAL A 33 -2.31 2.32 4.49
C VAL A 33 -3.69 1.92 5.00
N LEU A 34 -4.14 2.57 6.07
CA LEU A 34 -5.47 2.39 6.61
C LEU A 34 -6.45 3.23 5.80
N GLY A 35 -7.20 2.57 4.93
CA GLY A 35 -8.30 3.18 4.20
C GLY A 35 -9.59 3.11 5.01
N GLN A 36 -10.50 4.05 4.75
CA GLN A 36 -11.86 4.03 5.27
C GLN A 36 -12.83 3.82 4.10
N LEU A 37 -13.73 2.86 4.25
CA LEU A 37 -14.82 2.62 3.32
C LEU A 37 -16.14 2.78 4.07
N ASP A 38 -16.93 3.75 3.65
CA ASP A 38 -18.27 3.93 4.19
C ASP A 38 -19.18 2.82 3.67
N LEU A 39 -19.81 2.13 4.62
CA LEU A 39 -20.72 1.03 4.37
C LEU A 39 -22.15 1.57 4.20
N PRO A 40 -23.00 0.87 3.42
CA PRO A 40 -24.38 1.28 3.20
C PRO A 40 -25.24 1.28 4.48
N ASN A 41 -24.77 0.67 5.57
CA ASN A 41 -25.43 0.70 6.88
C ASN A 41 -25.09 1.96 7.70
N GLY A 42 -24.30 2.89 7.15
CA GLY A 42 -23.90 4.12 7.84
C GLY A 42 -22.69 3.95 8.77
N GLU A 43 -22.09 2.76 8.84
CA GLU A 43 -20.82 2.55 9.53
C GLU A 43 -19.63 2.76 8.59
N SER A 44 -18.45 2.98 9.15
CA SER A 44 -17.22 3.10 8.39
C SER A 44 -16.32 1.90 8.65
N LYS A 45 -16.07 1.09 7.62
CA LYS A 45 -15.11 -0.01 7.69
C LYS A 45 -13.71 0.55 7.47
N ARG A 46 -12.83 0.36 8.44
CA ARG A 46 -11.39 0.60 8.26
C ARG A 46 -10.74 -0.66 7.73
N ASP A 47 -10.05 -0.56 6.60
CA ASP A 47 -9.36 -1.67 5.96
C ASP A 47 -7.86 -1.34 5.85
N LEU A 48 -7.00 -2.30 6.13
CA LEU A 48 -5.55 -2.10 6.09
C LEU A 48 -5.02 -2.66 4.77
N ILE A 49 -4.78 -1.75 3.83
CA ILE A 49 -4.30 -2.11 2.50
C ILE A 49 -2.78 -2.14 2.51
N THR A 50 -2.21 -3.28 2.13
CA THR A 50 -0.76 -3.41 1.94
C THR A 50 -0.42 -3.17 0.47
N LEU A 51 0.37 -2.13 0.21
CA LEU A 51 0.80 -1.71 -1.11
C LEU A 51 2.28 -2.04 -1.30
N THR A 52 2.64 -2.56 -2.47
CA THR A 52 4.05 -2.75 -2.83
C THR A 52 4.63 -1.42 -3.33
N ALA A 53 5.66 -0.92 -2.66
CA ALA A 53 6.36 0.32 -2.98
C ALA A 53 7.74 0.00 -3.59
N HIS A 54 8.19 0.82 -4.53
CA HIS A 54 9.56 0.70 -5.04
C HIS A 54 10.57 1.40 -4.12
N GLU A 55 10.18 2.53 -3.55
CA GLU A 55 11.01 3.42 -2.72
C GLU A 55 10.27 3.75 -1.43
N ILE A 56 10.82 3.39 -0.27
CA ILE A 56 10.17 3.61 1.04
C ILE A 56 10.59 4.92 1.72
N ALA A 57 11.77 5.44 1.39
CA ALA A 57 12.36 6.61 2.04
C ALA A 57 11.45 7.84 2.00
N HIS A 58 10.66 7.99 0.93
CA HIS A 58 9.72 9.09 0.78
C HIS A 58 8.48 8.93 1.66
N TYR A 59 8.16 7.72 2.10
CA TYR A 59 6.97 7.39 2.88
C TYR A 59 7.21 7.44 4.39
N GLU A 60 8.42 7.12 4.86
CA GLU A 60 8.74 7.09 6.29
C GLU A 60 8.42 8.42 7.00
N GLN A 61 8.65 9.55 6.34
CA GLN A 61 8.32 10.89 6.88
C GLN A 61 6.81 11.17 7.03
N TYR A 62 5.97 10.36 6.39
CA TYR A 62 4.51 10.46 6.43
C TYR A 62 3.88 9.36 7.30
N GLN A 63 4.68 8.57 8.03
CA GLN A 63 4.14 7.57 8.94
C GLN A 63 3.27 8.25 10.01
N GLY A 64 2.07 7.72 10.23
CA GLY A 64 1.03 8.30 11.08
C GLY A 64 0.24 9.46 10.45
N LYS A 65 0.58 9.89 9.22
CA LYS A 65 -0.12 10.96 8.51
C LYS A 65 -1.07 10.41 7.45
N GLU A 66 -2.08 11.21 7.14
CA GLU A 66 -2.96 10.94 6.00
C GLU A 66 -2.25 11.30 4.70
N ILE A 67 -2.13 10.31 3.82
CA ILE A 67 -1.51 10.44 2.51
C ILE A 67 -2.47 10.00 1.42
N SER A 68 -2.32 10.64 0.27
CA SER A 68 -2.96 10.25 -0.98
C SER A 68 -1.90 9.79 -1.96
N VAL A 69 -2.03 8.54 -2.41
CA VAL A 69 -1.06 7.88 -3.29
C VAL A 69 -1.78 7.30 -4.50
N PRO A 70 -1.25 7.48 -5.72
CA PRO A 70 -1.76 6.74 -6.87
C PRO A 70 -1.38 5.25 -6.69
N VAL A 71 -2.37 4.39 -6.86
CA VAL A 71 -2.21 2.94 -6.77
C VAL A 71 -2.57 2.29 -8.11
N GLY A 72 -1.69 1.41 -8.56
CA GLY A 72 -1.98 0.45 -9.60
C GLY A 72 -2.59 -0.79 -8.97
N VAL A 73 -3.65 -1.31 -9.60
CA VAL A 73 -4.19 -2.63 -9.28
C VAL A 73 -3.89 -3.56 -10.43
N PHE A 74 -3.27 -4.69 -10.13
CA PHE A 74 -3.06 -5.79 -11.05
C PHE A 74 -3.94 -6.96 -10.62
N VAL A 75 -4.92 -7.31 -11.44
CA VAL A 75 -5.80 -8.46 -11.17
C VAL A 75 -5.24 -9.66 -11.90
N ASN A 76 -4.81 -10.68 -11.14
CA ASN A 76 -4.38 -11.97 -11.70
C ASN A 76 -5.36 -13.06 -11.27
N GLY A 77 -6.29 -13.41 -12.15
CA GLY A 77 -7.38 -14.33 -11.84
C GLY A 77 -8.32 -13.75 -10.78
N LYS A 78 -8.43 -14.42 -9.62
CA LYS A 78 -9.27 -13.98 -8.49
C LYS A 78 -8.56 -13.07 -7.47
N SER A 79 -7.27 -12.81 -7.65
CA SER A 79 -6.48 -12.02 -6.69
C SER A 79 -6.12 -10.66 -7.27
N ALA A 80 -6.42 -9.59 -6.53
CA ALA A 80 -5.99 -8.23 -6.85
C ALA A 80 -4.72 -7.89 -6.05
N SER A 81 -3.64 -7.55 -6.76
CA SER A 81 -2.39 -7.08 -6.19
C SER A 81 -2.26 -5.58 -6.37
N PHE A 82 -1.99 -4.86 -5.29
CA PHE A 82 -1.85 -3.41 -5.32
C PHE A 82 -0.38 -3.01 -5.28
N PHE A 83 0.01 -2.11 -6.19
CA PHE A 83 1.38 -1.62 -6.30
C PHE A 83 1.39 -0.10 -6.53
N ILE A 84 2.49 0.53 -6.16
CA ILE A 84 2.71 1.96 -6.36
C ILE A 84 3.51 2.13 -7.66
N PRO A 85 3.02 2.90 -8.64
CA PRO A 85 3.75 3.14 -9.89
C PRO A 85 5.08 3.87 -9.59
N LYS A 86 6.14 3.48 -10.30
CA LYS A 86 7.47 4.12 -10.15
C LYS A 86 7.39 5.62 -10.41
N GLY A 87 8.08 6.41 -9.58
CA GLY A 87 8.05 7.87 -9.63
C GLY A 87 6.86 8.53 -8.92
N SER A 88 5.93 7.75 -8.39
CA SER A 88 4.83 8.29 -7.58
C SER A 88 5.35 8.76 -6.23
N LYS A 89 4.95 9.97 -5.84
CA LYS A 89 5.25 10.53 -4.53
C LYS A 89 3.98 10.57 -3.69
N PRO A 90 4.03 10.23 -2.39
CA PRO A 90 2.91 10.47 -1.50
C PRO A 90 2.61 11.96 -1.44
N LYS A 91 1.33 12.32 -1.53
CA LYS A 91 0.87 13.67 -1.23
C LYS A 91 0.27 13.65 0.17
N ALA A 92 0.74 14.51 1.06
CA ALA A 92 0.06 14.72 2.32
C ALA A 92 -1.31 15.31 2.04
N VAL A 93 -2.34 14.75 2.67
CA VAL A 93 -3.67 15.34 2.66
C VAL A 93 -3.72 16.30 3.85
N THR A 94 -3.57 17.59 3.57
CA THR A 94 -3.85 18.64 4.54
C THR A 94 -5.33 18.98 4.42
N HIS A 95 -6.09 18.70 5.48
CA HIS A 95 -7.48 19.12 5.62
C HIS A 95 -7.55 20.58 6.06
#